data_AF-A0A936IBH7-F1
#
_entry.id   AF-A0A936IBH7-F1
#
_cell.length_a   1.000
_cell.length_b   1.000
_cell.length_c   1.000
_cell.angle_alpha   90.00
_cell.angle_beta   90.00
_cell.angle_gamma   90.00
#
_symmetry.space_group_name_H-M   'P 1'
#
loop_
_entity.id
_entity.type
_entity.pdbx_description
1 polymer ?
#
loop_
_entity_poly.entity_id
_entity_poly.type
_entity_poly.pdbx_seq_one_letter_code
_entity_poly.pdbx_strand_id
1 'polypeptide(L)'
;MYFSGKDSSFYLFENPVMWSDSSQMTGDTIRMVLKDKSLKDFFLSPNGFIINREHEIIDQQIKGRFIQGHFEDQKIKHMLVEGNAESVYFLQDGDKGYMGTNFIQCSRMKFNFTSDKKIDYIDFFIKPQGQILPLSEGRKKFLEGHHPRYDEKPESLDDILKWNKE
;
A
#
# COMPACT_ATOMS: atom_id res chain seq x y z
N MET A 1 6.48 -5.88 -18.42
CA MET A 1 5.93 -6.91 -17.49
C MET A 1 6.48 -8.28 -17.89
N TYR A 2 6.88 -9.12 -16.92
CA TYR A 2 7.42 -10.47 -17.15
C TYR A 2 6.64 -11.50 -16.32
N PHE A 3 6.31 -12.64 -16.90
CA PHE A 3 5.65 -13.76 -16.20
C PHE A 3 6.55 -15.00 -16.19
N SER A 4 6.78 -15.56 -14.99
CA SER A 4 7.43 -16.86 -14.81
C SER A 4 6.36 -17.91 -14.50
N GLY A 5 6.08 -18.78 -15.48
CA GLY A 5 5.14 -19.89 -15.30
C GLY A 5 5.62 -20.95 -14.31
N LYS A 6 6.94 -21.13 -14.17
CA LYS A 6 7.55 -22.07 -13.23
C LYS A 6 7.28 -21.68 -11.76
N ASP A 7 7.34 -20.39 -11.48
CA ASP A 7 7.18 -19.85 -10.12
C ASP A 7 5.80 -19.21 -9.91
N SER A 8 4.89 -19.34 -10.88
CA SER A 8 3.56 -18.71 -10.91
C SER A 8 3.62 -17.23 -10.48
N SER A 9 4.62 -16.50 -10.99
CA SER A 9 4.96 -15.15 -10.52
C SER A 9 4.92 -14.13 -11.65
N PHE A 10 4.36 -12.96 -11.39
CA PHE A 10 4.41 -11.79 -12.27
C PHE A 10 5.41 -10.79 -11.72
N TYR A 11 6.14 -10.13 -12.62
CA TYR A 11 7.11 -9.09 -12.31
C TYR A 11 6.81 -7.86 -13.17
N LEU A 12 6.73 -6.70 -12.52
CA LEU A 12 6.57 -5.41 -13.15
C LEU A 12 7.82 -4.58 -12.82
N PHE A 13 8.35 -3.94 -13.85
CA PHE A 13 9.57 -3.12 -13.82
C PHE A 13 9.23 -1.76 -14.44
N GLU A 14 10.21 -0.85 -14.46
CA GLU A 14 10.13 0.44 -15.15
C GLU A 14 9.02 1.35 -14.62
N ASN A 15 9.20 1.86 -13.39
CA ASN A 15 8.21 2.70 -12.70
C ASN A 15 6.80 2.06 -12.64
N PRO A 16 6.69 0.83 -12.08
CA PRO A 16 5.42 0.11 -12.06
C PRO A 16 4.44 0.72 -11.04
N VAL A 17 3.16 0.64 -11.37
CA VAL A 17 2.04 0.94 -10.46
C VAL A 17 1.04 -0.19 -10.48
N MET A 18 0.52 -0.54 -9.31
CA MET A 18 -0.57 -1.50 -9.14
C MET A 18 -1.71 -0.86 -8.36
N TRP A 19 -2.92 -1.09 -8.85
CA TRP A 19 -4.14 -0.60 -8.23
C TRP A 19 -4.94 -1.75 -7.62
N SER A 20 -5.45 -1.52 -6.40
CA SER A 20 -6.47 -2.36 -5.78
C SER A 20 -7.46 -1.45 -5.05
N ASP A 21 -8.70 -1.44 -5.53
CA ASP A 21 -9.76 -0.52 -5.06
C ASP A 21 -9.28 0.94 -5.06
N SER A 22 -9.15 1.58 -3.89
CA SER A 22 -8.62 2.95 -3.73
C SER A 22 -7.13 3.02 -3.39
N SER A 23 -6.43 1.87 -3.44
CA SER A 23 -5.02 1.75 -3.08
C SER A 23 -4.12 1.74 -4.32
N GLN A 24 -3.18 2.66 -4.35
CA GLN A 24 -2.03 2.68 -5.25
C GLN A 24 -0.84 2.02 -4.55
N MET A 25 -0.18 1.10 -5.24
CA MET A 25 1.02 0.40 -4.76
C MET A 25 2.14 0.57 -5.80
N THR A 26 3.30 1.02 -5.35
CA THR A 26 4.47 1.29 -6.21
C THR A 26 5.75 0.79 -5.55
N GLY A 27 6.79 0.62 -6.36
CA GLY A 27 8.15 0.30 -5.97
C GLY A 27 9.00 0.17 -7.23
N ASP A 28 10.31 0.10 -7.12
CA ASP A 28 11.18 -0.03 -8.29
C ASP A 28 10.89 -1.34 -9.06
N THR A 29 10.46 -2.38 -8.33
CA THR A 29 9.93 -3.63 -8.85
C THR A 29 8.70 -4.04 -8.06
N ILE A 30 7.67 -4.51 -8.77
CA ILE A 30 6.53 -5.18 -8.15
C ILE A 30 6.52 -6.64 -8.56
N ARG A 31 6.46 -7.54 -7.57
CA ARG A 31 6.30 -8.97 -7.81
C ARG A 31 4.98 -9.44 -7.21
N MET A 32 4.22 -10.24 -7.96
CA MET A 32 3.07 -10.98 -7.46
C MET A 32 3.32 -12.47 -7.58
N VAL A 33 2.92 -13.23 -6.58
CA VAL A 33 2.98 -14.70 -6.56
C VAL A 33 1.56 -15.24 -6.50
N LEU A 34 1.22 -16.11 -7.43
CA LEU A 34 -0.04 -16.82 -7.43
C LEU A 34 0.13 -18.23 -6.86
N LYS A 35 -0.92 -18.72 -6.21
CA LYS A 35 -1.11 -20.13 -5.86
C LYS A 35 -2.55 -20.51 -6.19
N ASP A 36 -2.74 -21.61 -6.90
CA ASP A 36 -4.08 -22.09 -7.28
C ASP A 36 -4.95 -20.99 -7.95
N LYS A 37 -4.31 -20.21 -8.84
CA LYS A 37 -4.90 -19.05 -9.57
C LYS A 37 -5.36 -17.88 -8.69
N SER A 38 -5.02 -17.89 -7.40
CA SER A 38 -5.30 -16.80 -6.46
C SER A 38 -4.02 -16.08 -6.05
N LEU A 39 -4.10 -14.77 -5.80
CA LEU A 39 -2.97 -14.01 -5.27
C LEU A 39 -2.61 -14.54 -3.88
N LYS A 40 -1.33 -14.90 -3.70
CA LYS A 40 -0.78 -15.40 -2.44
C LYS A 40 0.07 -14.34 -1.76
N ASP A 41 0.96 -13.71 -2.52
CA ASP A 41 1.87 -12.68 -2.01
C ASP A 41 2.07 -11.58 -3.04
N PHE A 42 2.25 -10.33 -2.58
CA PHE A 42 2.89 -9.28 -3.39
C PHE A 42 4.12 -8.73 -2.68
N PHE A 43 5.04 -8.18 -3.46
CA PHE A 43 6.27 -7.54 -2.99
C PHE A 43 6.47 -6.23 -3.74
N LEU A 44 6.75 -5.14 -3.00
CA LEU A 44 7.15 -3.84 -3.53
C LEU A 44 8.59 -3.61 -3.09
N SER A 45 9.55 -3.60 -4.03
CA SER A 45 10.96 -3.51 -3.67
C SER A 45 11.90 -3.07 -4.78
N PRO A 46 13.00 -2.37 -4.42
CA PRO A 46 13.09 -1.46 -3.28
C PRO A 46 12.08 -0.29 -3.40
N ASN A 47 12.11 0.63 -2.42
CA ASN A 47 11.28 1.85 -2.39
C ASN A 47 9.78 1.58 -2.45
N GLY A 48 9.31 0.59 -1.69
CA GLY A 48 7.90 0.28 -1.60
C GLY A 48 7.08 1.45 -1.03
N PHE A 49 6.02 1.82 -1.72
CA PHE A 49 5.12 2.89 -1.31
C PHE A 49 3.67 2.51 -1.59
N ILE A 50 2.80 2.75 -0.60
CA ILE A 50 1.35 2.58 -0.70
C ILE A 50 0.66 3.90 -0.37
N ILE A 51 -0.24 4.31 -1.26
CA ILE A 51 -1.20 5.40 -1.03
C ILE A 51 -2.58 4.77 -1.01
N ASN A 52 -3.30 4.89 0.09
CA ASN A 52 -4.72 4.58 0.13
C ASN A 52 -5.50 5.89 0.24
N ARG A 53 -6.30 6.18 -0.79
CA ARG A 53 -7.12 7.39 -0.82
C ARG A 53 -8.48 7.13 -0.19
N GLU A 54 -8.79 7.86 0.88
CA GLU A 54 -10.11 7.91 1.49
C GLU A 54 -10.73 9.29 1.20
N HIS A 55 -11.76 9.32 0.34
CA HIS A 55 -12.34 10.57 -0.21
C HIS A 55 -11.32 11.45 -0.97
N GLU A 56 -11.75 12.57 -1.53
CA GLU A 56 -10.93 13.33 -2.50
C GLU A 56 -9.71 14.05 -1.88
N ILE A 57 -9.54 14.06 -0.56
CA ILE A 57 -8.63 15.03 0.10
C ILE A 57 -7.61 14.36 1.04
N ILE A 58 -7.76 13.08 1.37
CA ILE A 58 -6.95 12.43 2.41
C ILE A 58 -6.33 11.14 1.91
N ASP A 59 -5.00 11.10 1.95
CA ASP A 59 -4.20 9.94 1.61
C ASP A 59 -3.59 9.34 2.87
N GLN A 60 -3.98 8.10 3.18
CA GLN A 60 -3.21 7.24 4.07
C GLN A 60 -1.94 6.81 3.32
N GLN A 61 -0.78 6.90 3.98
CA GLN A 61 0.51 6.69 3.32
C GLN A 61 1.36 5.69 4.10
N ILE A 62 2.03 4.81 3.37
CA ILE A 62 2.94 3.82 3.93
C ILE A 62 4.18 3.74 3.03
N LYS A 63 5.36 3.84 3.62
CA LYS A 63 6.64 3.73 2.93
C LYS A 63 7.56 2.77 3.66
N GLY A 64 8.35 2.02 2.91
CA GLY A 64 9.50 1.28 3.42
C GLY A 64 10.44 0.88 2.30
N ARG A 65 11.62 0.37 2.64
CA ARG A 65 12.53 -0.22 1.65
C ARG A 65 11.91 -1.44 1.00
N PHE A 66 11.20 -2.25 1.78
CA PHE A 66 10.50 -3.45 1.34
C PHE A 66 9.08 -3.46 1.90
N ILE A 67 8.10 -3.76 1.06
CA ILE A 67 6.73 -4.05 1.49
C ILE A 67 6.31 -5.42 0.95
N GLN A 68 5.78 -6.28 1.82
CA GLN A 68 5.23 -7.58 1.46
C GLN A 68 3.80 -7.70 1.99
N GLY A 69 2.84 -8.03 1.12
CA GLY A 69 1.49 -8.40 1.52
C GLY A 69 1.26 -9.90 1.34
N HIS A 70 0.62 -10.52 2.33
CA HIS A 70 0.28 -11.95 2.32
C HIS A 70 -1.24 -12.16 2.32
N PHE A 71 -1.71 -13.10 1.51
CA PHE A 71 -3.12 -13.39 1.31
C PHE A 71 -3.47 -14.83 1.75
N GLU A 72 -4.61 -14.95 2.41
CA GLU A 72 -5.23 -16.20 2.82
C GLU A 72 -6.73 -16.12 2.48
N ASP A 73 -7.31 -17.18 1.92
CA ASP A 73 -8.71 -17.19 1.46
C ASP A 73 -9.09 -15.99 0.57
N GLN A 74 -8.18 -15.61 -0.35
CA GLN A 74 -8.31 -14.47 -1.28
C GLN A 74 -8.45 -13.11 -0.59
N LYS A 75 -8.04 -13.01 0.68
CA LYS A 75 -8.07 -11.78 1.46
C LYS A 75 -6.69 -11.49 2.02
N ILE A 76 -6.31 -10.21 2.04
CA ILE A 76 -5.06 -9.82 2.70
C ILE A 76 -5.17 -10.15 4.19
N LYS A 77 -4.17 -10.86 4.71
CA LYS A 77 -4.12 -11.28 6.12
C LYS A 77 -3.19 -10.38 6.92
N HIS A 78 -2.01 -10.14 6.39
CA HIS A 78 -1.03 -9.25 6.97
C HIS A 78 -0.13 -8.62 5.90
N MET A 79 0.46 -7.49 6.25
CA MET A 79 1.45 -6.80 5.45
C MET A 79 2.63 -6.41 6.32
N LEU A 80 3.84 -6.63 5.80
CA LEU A 80 5.09 -6.30 6.46
C LEU A 80 5.76 -5.15 5.72
N VAL A 81 6.23 -4.14 6.45
CA VAL A 81 6.95 -2.99 5.93
C VAL A 81 8.29 -2.91 6.64
N GLU A 82 9.39 -2.99 5.90
CA GLU A 82 10.74 -3.12 6.45
C GLU A 82 11.73 -2.13 5.85
N GLY A 83 12.62 -1.63 6.71
CA GLY A 83 13.70 -0.71 6.37
C GLY A 83 13.18 0.72 6.25
N ASN A 84 13.45 1.52 7.28
CA ASN A 84 12.96 2.91 7.41
C ASN A 84 11.45 2.99 7.12
N ALA A 85 10.68 2.19 7.86
CA ALA A 85 9.24 2.14 7.72
C ALA A 85 8.63 3.45 8.25
N GLU A 86 7.78 4.08 7.44
CA GLU A 86 7.08 5.31 7.80
C GLU A 86 5.60 5.19 7.43
N SER A 87 4.72 5.75 8.25
CA SER A 87 3.29 5.79 7.98
C SER A 87 2.65 7.11 8.39
N VAL A 88 1.66 7.55 7.62
CA VAL A 88 0.78 8.67 7.93
C VAL A 88 -0.65 8.15 7.90
N TYR A 89 -1.32 8.14 9.05
CA TYR A 89 -2.69 7.65 9.20
C TYR A 89 -3.60 8.69 9.81
N PHE A 90 -4.68 9.04 9.12
CA PHE A 90 -5.72 9.92 9.63
C PHE A 90 -6.70 9.12 10.49
N LEU A 91 -6.85 9.55 11.73
CA LEU A 91 -7.69 8.90 12.75
C LEU A 91 -9.13 9.38 12.61
N GLN A 92 -10.09 8.47 12.45
CA GLN A 92 -11.53 8.78 12.41
C GLN A 92 -12.20 8.53 13.76
N ASP A 93 -13.21 9.34 14.11
CA ASP A 93 -14.14 9.09 15.23
C ASP A 93 -15.53 8.74 14.71
N GLY A 94 -15.72 7.47 14.35
CA GLY A 94 -16.97 7.00 13.75
C GLY A 94 -17.41 7.90 12.59
N ASP A 95 -18.64 8.38 12.64
CA ASP A 95 -19.21 9.24 11.59
C ASP A 95 -18.84 10.74 11.75
N LYS A 96 -18.09 11.12 12.79
CA LYS A 96 -17.77 12.53 13.10
C LYS A 96 -16.57 13.09 12.33
N GLY A 97 -15.98 12.29 11.45
CA GLY A 97 -14.84 12.68 10.63
C GLY A 97 -13.49 12.48 11.33
N TYR A 98 -12.44 13.11 10.78
CA TYR A 98 -11.07 12.91 11.22
C TYR A 98 -10.71 13.79 12.43
N MET A 99 -10.13 13.19 13.47
CA MET A 99 -9.72 13.89 14.70
C MET A 99 -8.27 14.36 14.68
N GLY A 100 -7.41 13.70 13.91
CA GLY A 100 -5.98 13.99 13.88
C GLY A 100 -5.24 13.02 12.96
N THR A 101 -3.93 13.19 12.89
CA THR A 101 -3.09 12.40 12.00
C THR A 101 -1.94 11.78 12.77
N ASN A 102 -1.89 10.46 12.81
CA ASN A 102 -0.81 9.71 13.39
C ASN A 102 0.33 9.57 12.37
N PHE A 103 1.51 10.10 12.69
CA PHE A 103 2.73 9.89 11.92
C PHE A 103 3.70 9.04 12.72
N ILE A 104 4.12 7.89 12.17
CA ILE A 104 5.03 6.97 12.85
C ILE A 104 6.21 6.61 11.95
N GLN A 105 7.39 6.51 12.55
CA GLN A 105 8.62 6.02 11.94
C GLN A 105 9.21 4.89 12.81
N CYS A 106 9.65 3.81 12.18
CA CYS A 106 10.33 2.70 12.86
C CYS A 106 11.17 1.88 11.88
N SER A 107 11.87 0.85 12.35
CA SER A 107 12.58 -0.06 11.42
C SER A 107 11.64 -1.02 10.70
N ARG A 108 10.52 -1.40 11.33
CA ARG A 108 9.55 -2.34 10.77
C ARG A 108 8.13 -2.15 11.30
N MET A 109 7.14 -2.29 10.43
CA MET A 109 5.72 -2.34 10.78
C MET A 109 5.09 -3.65 10.30
N LYS A 110 4.15 -4.19 11.07
CA LYS A 110 3.29 -5.29 10.63
C LYS A 110 1.83 -4.86 10.76
N PHE A 111 1.15 -4.79 9.63
CA PHE A 111 -0.28 -4.53 9.56
C PHE A 111 -1.01 -5.87 9.58
N ASN A 112 -2.00 -6.01 10.44
CA ASN A 112 -2.88 -7.17 10.48
C ASN A 112 -4.28 -6.72 10.06
N PHE A 113 -4.95 -7.54 9.27
CA PHE A 113 -6.23 -7.20 8.67
C PHE A 113 -7.34 -8.13 9.17
N THR A 114 -8.53 -7.56 9.29
CA THR A 114 -9.78 -8.27 9.52
C THR A 114 -10.24 -8.99 8.25
N SER A 115 -11.19 -9.91 8.40
CA SER A 115 -11.78 -10.65 7.27
C SER A 115 -12.57 -9.78 6.29
N ASP A 116 -12.89 -8.52 6.64
CA ASP A 116 -13.49 -7.51 5.76
C ASP A 116 -12.46 -6.52 5.17
N LYS A 117 -11.18 -6.91 5.16
CA LYS A 117 -10.05 -6.18 4.55
C LYS A 117 -9.75 -4.82 5.21
N LYS A 118 -10.22 -4.59 6.43
CA LYS A 118 -9.86 -3.40 7.21
C LYS A 118 -8.63 -3.69 8.06
N ILE A 119 -7.89 -2.65 8.40
CA ILE A 119 -6.79 -2.77 9.36
C ILE A 119 -7.40 -3.05 10.74
N ASP A 120 -6.95 -4.13 11.37
CA ASP A 120 -7.32 -4.51 12.73
C ASP A 120 -6.39 -3.79 13.72
N TYR A 121 -5.09 -4.06 13.60
CA TYR A 121 -4.05 -3.39 14.37
C TYR A 121 -2.71 -3.38 13.62
N ILE A 122 -1.81 -2.51 14.07
CA ILE A 122 -0.47 -2.34 13.52
C ILE A 122 0.55 -2.52 14.63
N ASP A 123 1.48 -3.44 14.45
CA ASP A 123 2.63 -3.62 15.33
C ASP A 123 3.82 -2.81 14.83
N PHE A 124 4.43 -2.01 15.71
CA PHE A 124 5.61 -1.21 15.40
C PHE A 124 6.84 -1.77 16.11
N PHE A 125 7.90 -2.08 15.35
CA PHE A 125 9.09 -2.74 15.87
C PHE A 125 10.33 -1.86 15.71
N ILE A 126 11.18 -1.90 16.74
CA ILE A 126 12.51 -1.28 16.81
C ILE A 126 12.46 0.25 16.66
N LYS A 127 12.66 0.94 17.78
CA LYS A 127 12.70 2.41 17.89
C LYS A 127 11.48 3.10 17.25
N PRO A 128 10.24 2.71 17.59
CA PRO A 128 9.07 3.43 17.11
C PRO A 128 9.10 4.88 17.65
N GLN A 129 8.99 5.84 16.73
CA GLN A 129 8.84 7.25 17.03
C GLN A 129 7.55 7.71 16.36
N GLY A 130 6.58 8.11 17.18
CA GLY A 130 5.25 8.53 16.73
C GLY A 130 4.90 9.91 17.23
N GLN A 131 4.15 10.66 16.43
CA GLN A 131 3.53 11.91 16.84
C GLN A 131 2.10 12.00 16.29
N ILE A 132 1.20 12.55 17.10
CA ILE A 132 -0.14 12.93 16.65
C ILE A 132 -0.08 14.38 16.21
N LEU A 133 -0.26 14.60 14.92
CA LEU A 133 -0.33 15.91 14.30
C LEU A 133 -1.78 16.42 14.31
N PRO A 134 -2.00 17.74 14.54
CA PRO A 134 -3.27 18.37 14.24
C PRO A 134 -3.68 18.12 12.78
N LEU A 135 -4.98 18.01 12.51
CA LEU A 135 -5.48 17.68 11.16
C LEU A 135 -5.00 18.66 10.08
N SER A 136 -4.87 19.95 10.41
CA SER A 136 -4.37 20.98 9.50
C SER A 136 -2.92 20.76 9.06
N GLU A 137 -2.09 20.20 9.94
CA GLU A 137 -0.70 19.83 9.65
C GLU A 137 -0.62 18.48 8.96
N GLY A 138 -1.41 17.50 9.43
CA GLY A 138 -1.50 16.18 8.82
C GLY A 138 -1.91 16.22 7.34
N ARG A 139 -2.85 17.10 6.97
CA ARG A 139 -3.25 17.34 5.56
C ARG A 139 -2.11 17.85 4.66
N LYS A 140 -1.02 18.34 5.24
CA LYS A 140 0.19 18.80 4.53
C LYS A 140 1.36 17.84 4.69
N LYS A 141 1.16 16.72 5.40
CA LYS A 141 2.19 15.73 5.68
C LYS A 141 2.19 14.67 4.58
N PHE A 142 3.19 14.78 3.71
CA PHE A 142 3.48 13.77 2.70
C PHE A 142 4.82 13.10 3.02
N LEU A 143 4.86 11.78 2.91
CA LEU A 143 6.11 11.03 3.00
C LEU A 143 6.94 11.31 1.75
N GLU A 144 8.26 11.34 1.89
CA GLU A 144 9.14 11.42 0.72
C GLU A 144 8.89 10.23 -0.21
N GLY A 145 8.63 10.50 -1.50
CA GLY A 145 8.20 9.50 -2.47
C GLY A 145 6.70 9.46 -2.69
N HIS A 146 5.91 10.28 -1.99
CA HIS A 146 4.50 10.49 -2.29
C HIS A 146 4.34 11.03 -3.70
N HIS A 147 3.83 10.18 -4.59
CA HIS A 147 3.58 10.48 -5.99
C HIS A 147 2.30 9.79 -6.44
N PRO A 148 1.14 10.46 -6.29
CA PRO A 148 -0.11 9.89 -6.72
C PRO A 148 -0.27 9.88 -8.23
N ARG A 149 -0.78 8.77 -8.77
CA ARG A 149 -0.94 8.46 -10.21
C ARG A 149 -2.41 8.15 -10.54
N TYR A 150 -3.35 8.89 -9.95
CA TYR A 150 -4.79 8.58 -10.03
C TYR A 150 -5.34 8.56 -11.46
N ASP A 151 -4.74 9.34 -12.35
CA ASP A 151 -4.98 9.37 -13.79
C ASP A 151 -4.59 8.07 -14.49
N GLU A 152 -3.75 7.24 -13.87
CA GLU A 152 -3.36 5.92 -14.37
C GLU A 152 -4.19 4.78 -13.76
N LYS A 153 -5.16 5.08 -12.89
CA LYS A 153 -6.05 4.07 -12.34
C LYS A 153 -7.00 3.58 -13.43
N PRO A 154 -7.03 2.27 -13.76
CA PRO A 154 -7.99 1.75 -14.71
C PRO A 154 -9.42 1.95 -14.20
N GLU A 155 -10.28 2.58 -15.01
CA GLU A 155 -11.70 2.78 -14.67
C GLU A 155 -12.56 1.60 -15.14
N SER A 156 -12.09 0.85 -16.14
CA SER A 156 -12.79 -0.27 -16.73
C SER A 156 -11.86 -1.39 -17.18
N LEU A 157 -12.45 -2.57 -17.44
CA LEU A 157 -11.74 -3.69 -18.07
C LEU A 157 -11.21 -3.31 -19.47
N ASP A 158 -11.90 -2.44 -20.20
CA ASP A 158 -11.49 -1.99 -21.53
C ASP A 158 -10.18 -1.18 -21.48
N ASP A 159 -9.94 -0.42 -20.41
CA ASP A 159 -8.70 0.33 -20.22
C ASP A 159 -7.51 -0.61 -20.03
N ILE A 160 -7.73 -1.73 -19.33
CA ILE A 160 -6.72 -2.78 -19.14
C ILE A 160 -6.42 -3.50 -20.46
N LEU A 161 -7.43 -3.76 -21.29
CA LEU A 161 -7.27 -4.48 -22.56
C LEU A 161 -6.61 -3.63 -23.66
N LYS A 162 -6.76 -2.30 -23.63
CA LYS A 162 -6.10 -1.38 -24.56
C LYS A 162 -4.60 -1.27 -24.32
N TRP A 163 -4.15 -1.41 -23.06
CA TRP A 163 -2.73 -1.38 -22.70
C TRP A 163 -1.89 -2.43 -23.46
N ASN A 164 -2.48 -3.58 -23.80
CA ASN A 164 -1.76 -4.68 -24.47
C ASN A 164 -1.63 -4.53 -26.00
N LYS A 165 -1.91 -3.36 -26.57
CA LYS A 165 -1.90 -3.13 -28.03
C LYS A 165 -0.80 -2.18 -28.55
N GLU A 166 0.14 -1.79 -27.71
CA GLU A 166 1.35 -1.03 -28.12
C GLU A 166 2.61 -1.87 -27.91
#